data_AF-A0A261QNB7-F1
#
_entry.id   AF-A0A261QNB7-F1
#
_cell.length_a   1.000
_cell.length_b   1.000
_cell.length_c   1.000
_cell.angle_alpha   90.00
_cell.angle_beta   90.00
_cell.angle_gamma   90.00
#
_symmetry.space_group_name_H-M   'P 1'
#
loop_
_entity.id
_entity.type
_entity.pdbx_description
1 polymer ?
#
loop_
_entity_poly.entity_id
_entity_poly.type
_entity_poly.pdbx_seq_one_letter_code
_entity_poly.pdbx_strand_id
1 'polypeptide(L)' 'MLKLKTLLQQHSLTQAALARELGVSEATLAQIINHNQWPKRDTHDLKSGIERWLGQRGVNARDCFDPIASR' A
#
# COMPACT_ATOMS: atom_id res chain seq x y z
N MET A 1 -0.58 -5.56 7.59
CA MET A 1 0.33 -5.99 6.51
C MET A 1 1.78 -5.69 6.84
N LEU A 2 2.48 -6.69 7.39
CA LEU A 2 3.90 -6.54 7.72
C LEU A 2 4.77 -6.33 6.46
N LYS A 3 4.42 -6.94 5.32
CA LYS A 3 5.19 -6.85 4.07
C LYS A 3 5.28 -5.44 3.51
N LEU A 4 4.15 -4.76 3.27
CA LEU A 4 4.15 -3.38 2.76
C LEU A 4 4.87 -2.42 3.73
N LYS A 5 4.72 -2.60 5.05
CA LYS A 5 5.45 -1.80 6.05
C LYS A 5 6.96 -2.00 5.94
N THR A 6 7.43 -3.25 5.91
CA THR A 6 8.85 -3.58 5.76
C THR A 6 9.41 -3.03 4.46
N LEU A 7 8.63 -3.14 3.38
CA LEU A 7 9.08 -2.71 2.06
C LEU A 7 9.21 -1.18 1.98
N LEU A 8 8.27 -0.44 2.57
CA LEU A 8 8.40 1.00 2.73
C LEU A 8 9.67 1.36 3.52
N GLN A 9 9.95 0.68 4.63
CA GLN A 9 11.17 0.91 5.42
C GLN A 9 12.45 0.58 4.65
N GLN A 10 12.49 -0.53 3.90
CA GLN A 10 13.65 -0.94 3.10
C GLN A 10 13.99 0.08 2.02
N HIS A 11 12.98 0.69 1.40
CA HIS A 11 13.17 1.68 0.34
C HIS A 11 13.22 3.13 0.87
N SER A 12 13.30 3.33 2.20
CA SER A 12 13.25 4.66 2.84
C SER A 12 12.01 5.49 2.45
N LEU A 13 10.90 4.81 2.20
CA LEU A 13 9.62 5.38 1.81
C LEU A 13 8.72 5.55 3.04
N THR A 14 7.99 6.66 3.11
CA THR A 14 7.09 6.95 4.23
C THR A 14 5.64 6.67 3.87
N GLN A 15 4.85 6.25 4.87
CA GLN A 15 3.40 6.12 4.72
C GLN A 15 2.77 7.47 4.34
N ALA A 16 3.25 8.57 4.93
CA ALA A 16 2.84 9.93 4.57
C ALA A 16 2.98 10.24 3.07
N ALA A 17 4.12 9.90 2.47
CA ALA A 17 4.36 10.13 1.04
C ALA A 17 3.42 9.28 0.16
N LEU A 18 3.18 8.03 0.55
CA LEU A 18 2.25 7.15 -0.16
C LEU A 18 0.80 7.63 -0.01
N ALA A 19 0.39 8.07 1.18
CA ALA A 19 -0.95 8.59 1.44
C ALA A 19 -1.24 9.82 0.59
N ARG A 20 -0.25 10.72 0.49
CA ARG A 20 -0.31 11.91 -0.35
C ARG A 20 -0.42 11.59 -1.84
N GLU A 21 0.31 10.58 -2.34
CA GLU A 21 0.16 10.14 -3.73
C GLU A 21 -1.24 9.60 -4.01
N LEU A 22 -1.75 8.79 -3.09
CA LEU A 22 -3.06 8.13 -3.22
C LEU A 22 -4.24 9.08 -2.96
N GLY A 23 -3.98 10.30 -2.50
CA GLY A 23 -5.01 11.26 -2.11
C GLY A 23 -5.83 10.83 -0.88
N VAL A 24 -5.28 9.94 -0.04
CA VAL A 24 -5.94 9.47 1.19
C VAL A 24 -5.29 10.05 2.44
N SER A 25 -6.01 9.99 3.56
CA SER A 25 -5.43 10.36 4.85
C SER A 25 -4.36 9.36 5.29
N GLU A 26 -3.36 9.82 6.05
CA GLU A 26 -2.37 8.93 6.67
C GLU A 26 -3.01 7.87 7.57
N ALA A 27 -4.10 8.20 8.25
CA ALA A 27 -4.85 7.27 9.08
C ALA A 27 -5.46 6.13 8.25
N THR A 28 -6.06 6.45 7.10
CA THR A 28 -6.59 5.45 6.16
C THR A 28 -5.49 4.51 5.68
N LEU A 29 -4.33 5.07 5.30
CA LEU A 29 -3.21 4.27 4.87
C LEU A 29 -2.63 3.42 6.01
N ALA A 30 -2.56 3.95 7.23
CA ALA A 30 -2.12 3.22 8.41
C ALA A 30 -3.07 2.06 8.73
N GLN A 31 -4.39 2.20 8.54
CA GLN A 31 -5.35 1.10 8.68
C GLN A 31 -5.13 0.00 7.63
N ILE A 32 -4.85 0.39 6.38
CA ILE A 32 -4.50 -0.56 5.32
C ILE A 32 -3.19 -1.29 5.66
N ILE A 33 -2.13 -0.53 5.95
CA ILE A 33 -0.78 -1.09 6.16
C ILE A 33 -0.68 -1.87 7.46
N ASN A 34 -1.24 -1.39 8.57
CA ASN A 34 -1.11 -2.07 9.85
C ASN A 34 -2.17 -3.17 10.01
N HIS A 35 -3.43 -2.87 9.68
CA HIS A 35 -4.57 -3.75 9.95
C HIS A 35 -5.11 -4.51 8.72
N ASN A 36 -4.55 -4.31 7.52
CA ASN A 36 -5.08 -4.87 6.26
C ASN A 36 -6.56 -4.48 6.01
N GLN A 37 -6.98 -3.33 6.53
CA GLN A 37 -8.35 -2.84 6.40
C GLN A 37 -8.45 -1.96 5.15
N TRP A 38 -9.02 -2.52 4.09
CA TRP A 38 -9.24 -1.82 2.82
C TRP A 38 -10.62 -1.16 2.77
N PRO A 39 -10.73 0.07 2.25
CA PRO A 39 -12.02 0.72 2.04
C PRO A 39 -12.79 0.01 0.92
N LYS A 40 -14.05 -0.35 1.19
CA LYS A 40 -14.86 -1.21 0.30
C LYS A 40 -15.07 -0.65 -1.12
N ARG A 41 -15.08 0.68 -1.32
CA ARG A 41 -15.29 1.30 -2.63
C ARG A 41 -14.01 1.49 -3.43
N ASP A 42 -12.92 1.84 -2.77
CA ASP A 42 -11.71 2.34 -3.45
C ASP A 42 -10.55 1.34 -3.40
N THR A 43 -10.80 0.10 -2.96
CA THR A 43 -9.74 -0.92 -2.79
C THR A 43 -8.94 -1.14 -4.08
N HIS A 44 -9.61 -1.21 -5.23
CA HIS A 44 -8.97 -1.48 -6.51
C HIS A 44 -8.08 -0.31 -6.97
N ASP A 45 -8.60 0.92 -6.85
CA ASP A 45 -7.88 2.13 -7.25
C ASP A 45 -6.68 2.39 -6.33
N LEU A 46 -6.84 2.15 -5.02
CA LEU A 46 -5.75 2.26 -4.06
C LEU A 46 -4.66 1.22 -4.34
N LYS A 47 -5.02 -0.04 -4.62
CA LYS A 47 -4.03 -1.06 -5.00
C LYS A 47 -3.28 -0.66 -6.27
N SER A 48 -4.00 -0.26 -7.31
CA SER A 48 -3.42 0.18 -8.58
C SER A 48 -2.49 1.40 -8.39
N GLY A 49 -2.89 2.36 -7.55
CA GLY A 49 -2.08 3.53 -7.20
C GLY A 49 -0.80 3.15 -6.45
N ILE A 50 -0.90 2.24 -5.47
CA ILE A 50 0.26 1.73 -4.73
C ILE A 50 1.20 0.98 -5.68
N GLU A 51 0.68 0.10 -6.55
CA GLU A 51 1.47 -0.62 -7.54
C GLU A 51 2.19 0.32 -8.48
N ARG A 52 1.50 1.33 -9.01
CA ARG A 52 2.08 2.35 -9.90
C ARG A 52 3.18 3.14 -9.19
N TRP A 53 2.94 3.57 -7.95
CA TRP A 53 3.88 4.38 -7.19
C TRP A 53 5.15 3.61 -6.79
N LEU A 54 4.99 2.34 -6.43
CA LEU A 54 6.10 1.43 -6.17
C LEU A 54 6.85 1.10 -7.47
N GLY A 55 6.13 0.79 -8.56
CA GLY A 55 6.71 0.51 -9.86
C GLY A 55 7.57 1.65 -10.41
N GLN A 56 7.14 2.90 -10.23
CA GLN A 56 7.95 4.09 -10.58
C GLN A 56 9.27 4.18 -9.80
N ARG A 57 9.36 3.54 -8.64
CA ARG A 57 10.55 3.49 -7.78
C ARG A 57 11.38 2.22 -7.99
N GLY A 58 11.05 1.41 -9.00
CA GLY A 58 11.69 0.12 -9.25
C GLY A 58 11.32 -0.95 -8.22
N VAL A 59 10.26 -0.72 -7.46
CA VAL A 59 9.78 -1.63 -6.42
C VAL A 59 8.68 -2.52 -6.99
N ASN A 60 8.87 -3.84 -6.86
CA ASN A 60 7.89 -4.81 -7.34
C ASN A 60 6.77 -4.97 -6.29
N ALA A 61 5.60 -4.40 -6.57
CA ALA A 61 4.45 -4.43 -5.67
C ALA A 61 3.75 -5.81 -5.58
N ARG A 62 4.13 -6.76 -6.45
CA ARG A 62 3.56 -8.13 -6.50
C ARG A 62 3.64 -8.88 -5.17
N ASP A 63 4.64 -8.59 -4.34
CA ASP A 63 4.84 -9.22 -3.04
C ASP A 63 4.32 -8.37 -1.86
N CYS A 64 3.91 -7.12 -2.12
CA CYS A 64 3.45 -6.19 -1.07
C CYS A 64 2.05 -6.53 -0.55
N PHE A 65 1.18 -7.02 -1.42
CA PHE A 65 -0.16 -7.42 -1.04
C PHE A 65 -0.15 -8.89 -0.66
N ASP A 66 -0.54 -9.20 0.57
CA ASP A 66 -0.85 -10.59 0.91
C ASP A 66 -1.84 -11.10 -0.12
N PRO A 67 -1.63 -12.31 -0.67
CA PRO A 67 -2.56 -12.88 -1.61
C PRO A 67 -3.92 -12.81 -0.93
N ILE A 68 -4.88 -12.16 -1.59
CA ILE A 68 -6.29 -12.30 -1.22
C ILE A 68 -6.46 -13.81 -1.22
N ALA A 69 -6.62 -14.40 -0.03
CA ALA A 69 -6.78 -15.83 0.09
C ALA A 69 -8.04 -16.17 -0.72
N SER A 70 -7.85 -16.63 -1.94
CA SER A 70 -8.89 -17.32 -2.69
C SER A 70 -9.09 -18.64 -1.98
N ARG A 71 -9.94 -18.64 -0.94
CA ARG A 71 -10.87 -19.71 -0.52
C ARG A 71 -11.54 -19.36 0.78
#